data_AF-A0A7S4ERN8-F1
#
_entry.id   AF-A0A7S4ERN8-F1
#
_cell.length_a   1.000
_cell.length_b   1.000
_cell.length_c   1.000
_cell.angle_alpha   90.00
_cell.angle_beta   90.00
_cell.angle_gamma   90.00
#
_symmetry.space_group_name_H-M   'P 1'
#
loop_
_entity.id
_entity.type
_entity.pdbx_description
1 polymer ?
#
loop_
_entity_poly.entity_id
_entity_poly.type
_entity_poly.pdbx_seq_one_letter_code
_entity_poly.pdbx_strand_id
1 'polypeptide(L)'
;MEEVSVTREQLAETGAGKAVNEVAKCKSGTKPLRERAKALVAKWKEAVAKARAESDAGGGTRAMPNLPLQHGCPSLLAACEKPTDWAAVRKGLTVDMSVPEVDWCTPGSAAALVALDEFIKERLRIFAEKRNDPNVHASSDLSPYLHFGQLSAQRMALTVKKSGGKSEGIASFLEEAVVRRELSDNFVFYQPNYDSLDGAAGWARDSLELHAKDKREHVYTLEQLDKAQTHEDLWNAAQRQMVATGKMHGFMRMYWAKKILEWSPSPAEAHKRAIYLNDRYSLDGRDPNGYVGIGWAIMGTHDMGWTERAIFGKIRFMNYNGCKRKFDIARYVAKWGAKGPVVFPSSSSKKEDDNAPAAKKQKQ
;
A
#
# COMPACT_ATOMS: atom_id res chain seq x y z
N MET A 1 17.27 -31.32 -42.26
CA MET A 1 17.00 -30.57 -41.03
C MET A 1 16.12 -29.40 -41.43
N GLU A 2 14.96 -29.27 -40.82
CA GLU A 2 13.97 -28.24 -41.17
C GLU A 2 14.46 -26.83 -40.80
N GLU A 3 14.06 -25.83 -41.57
CA GLU A 3 14.39 -24.44 -41.28
C GLU A 3 13.55 -23.93 -40.10
N VAL A 4 14.18 -23.79 -38.94
CA VAL A 4 13.57 -23.14 -37.77
C VAL A 4 13.46 -21.64 -38.05
N SER A 5 12.30 -21.19 -38.52
CA SER A 5 11.95 -19.77 -38.59
C SER A 5 11.60 -19.25 -37.19
N VAL A 6 12.17 -18.11 -36.80
CA VAL A 6 11.95 -17.47 -35.49
C VAL A 6 11.21 -16.15 -35.70
N THR A 7 10.08 -15.96 -35.04
CA THR A 7 9.22 -14.78 -35.24
C THR A 7 9.69 -13.56 -34.43
N ARG A 8 9.13 -12.38 -34.73
CA ARG A 8 9.46 -11.13 -34.02
C ARG A 8 8.97 -11.13 -32.58
N GLU A 9 7.81 -11.73 -32.30
CA GLU A 9 7.24 -11.87 -30.95
C GLU A 9 8.16 -12.72 -30.07
N GLN A 10 8.60 -13.88 -30.56
CA GLN A 10 9.49 -14.80 -29.84
C GLN A 10 10.84 -14.17 -29.43
N LEU A 11 11.36 -13.24 -30.23
CA LEU A 11 12.58 -12.49 -29.93
C LEU A 11 12.37 -11.35 -28.93
N ALA A 12 11.15 -10.84 -28.78
CA ALA A 12 10.79 -9.79 -27.84
C ALA A 12 10.56 -10.35 -26.42
N GLU A 13 9.86 -11.47 -26.29
CA GLU A 13 9.50 -12.08 -24.99
C GLU A 13 10.70 -12.67 -24.24
N THR A 14 11.67 -13.24 -24.97
CA THR A 14 12.79 -14.00 -24.39
C THR A 14 13.95 -13.14 -23.87
N GLY A 15 13.90 -11.81 -24.07
CA GLY A 15 15.02 -10.93 -23.70
C GLY A 15 16.30 -11.18 -24.52
N ALA A 16 16.20 -11.86 -25.67
CA ALA A 16 17.32 -12.31 -26.49
C ALA A 16 18.31 -11.19 -26.87
N GLY A 17 17.86 -9.93 -26.95
CA GLY A 17 18.74 -8.77 -27.18
C GLY A 17 19.88 -8.62 -26.15
N LYS A 18 19.73 -9.13 -24.92
CA LYS A 18 20.84 -9.22 -23.95
C LYS A 18 21.73 -10.43 -24.25
N ALA A 19 21.15 -11.61 -24.46
CA ALA A 19 21.89 -12.85 -24.69
C ALA A 19 22.78 -12.78 -25.95
N VAL A 20 22.24 -12.28 -27.07
CA VAL A 20 23.01 -12.12 -28.33
C VAL A 20 24.14 -11.09 -28.17
N ASN A 21 23.93 -10.04 -27.36
CA ASN A 21 24.94 -9.02 -27.09
C ASN A 21 26.07 -9.55 -26.17
N GLU A 22 25.76 -10.39 -25.18
CA GLU A 22 26.79 -11.10 -24.40
C GLU A 22 27.53 -12.16 -25.22
N VAL A 23 26.84 -12.91 -26.08
CA VAL A 23 27.47 -13.85 -27.04
C VAL A 23 28.41 -13.11 -28.02
N ALA A 24 28.05 -11.91 -28.47
CA ALA A 24 28.91 -11.09 -29.34
C ALA A 24 30.17 -10.56 -28.61
N LYS A 25 30.08 -10.32 -27.29
CA LYS A 25 31.23 -9.91 -26.44
C LYS A 25 32.12 -11.09 -26.03
N CYS A 26 31.57 -12.30 -25.98
CA CYS A 26 32.25 -13.45 -25.42
C CYS A 26 33.49 -13.87 -26.25
N LYS A 27 34.66 -13.88 -25.62
CA LYS A 27 35.94 -14.18 -26.31
C LYS A 27 36.12 -15.64 -26.72
N SER A 28 35.22 -16.56 -26.33
CA SER A 28 35.32 -18.01 -26.61
C SER A 28 34.58 -18.49 -27.87
N GLY A 29 33.64 -17.71 -28.43
CA GLY A 29 32.88 -18.13 -29.62
C GLY A 29 33.70 -18.09 -30.92
N THR A 30 33.43 -18.96 -31.89
CA THR A 30 34.10 -18.94 -33.20
C THR A 30 33.78 -17.66 -33.99
N LYS A 31 34.69 -17.22 -34.88
CA LYS A 31 34.55 -15.97 -35.66
C LYS A 31 33.20 -15.87 -36.41
N PRO A 32 32.67 -16.91 -37.09
CA PRO A 32 31.39 -16.83 -37.80
C PRO A 32 30.19 -16.57 -36.87
N LEU A 33 30.21 -17.14 -35.66
CA LEU A 33 29.15 -16.97 -34.66
C LEU A 33 29.08 -15.52 -34.15
N ARG A 34 30.24 -14.87 -33.94
CA ARG A 34 30.29 -13.47 -33.51
C ARG A 34 29.79 -12.50 -34.58
N GLU A 35 30.14 -12.71 -35.85
CA GLU A 35 29.64 -11.85 -36.94
C GLU A 35 28.13 -12.03 -37.16
N ARG A 36 27.60 -13.26 -37.08
CA ARG A 36 26.15 -13.51 -37.12
C ARG A 36 25.41 -12.85 -35.95
N ALA A 37 25.99 -12.87 -34.74
CA ALA A 37 25.44 -12.18 -33.57
C ALA A 37 25.44 -10.65 -33.73
N LYS A 38 26.54 -10.05 -34.22
CA LYS A 38 26.61 -8.61 -34.52
C LYS A 38 25.55 -8.17 -35.53
N ALA A 39 25.36 -8.93 -36.61
CA ALA A 39 24.36 -8.63 -37.64
C ALA A 39 22.92 -8.64 -37.09
N LEU A 40 22.61 -9.56 -36.16
CA LEU A 40 21.32 -9.58 -35.46
C LEU A 40 21.14 -8.39 -34.52
N VAL A 41 22.19 -7.98 -33.78
CA VAL A 41 22.15 -6.77 -32.93
C VAL A 41 21.94 -5.50 -33.75
N ALA A 42 22.54 -5.40 -34.94
CA ALA A 42 22.33 -4.27 -35.85
C ALA A 42 20.87 -4.15 -36.29
N LYS A 43 20.29 -5.25 -36.83
CA LYS A 43 18.88 -5.30 -37.24
C LYS A 43 17.91 -5.01 -36.10
N TRP A 44 18.23 -5.44 -34.87
CA TRP A 44 17.43 -5.12 -33.69
C TRP A 44 17.47 -3.61 -33.33
N LYS A 45 18.66 -2.98 -33.34
CA LYS A 45 18.80 -1.54 -33.08
C LYS A 45 18.02 -0.71 -34.09
N GLU A 46 18.07 -1.08 -35.36
CA GLU A 46 17.37 -0.41 -36.46
C GLU A 46 15.84 -0.51 -36.30
N ALA A 47 15.32 -1.68 -35.92
CA ALA A 47 13.90 -1.87 -35.61
C ALA A 47 13.44 -1.03 -34.39
N VAL A 48 14.26 -0.95 -33.34
CA VAL A 48 13.96 -0.11 -32.16
C VAL A 48 13.99 1.38 -32.48
N ALA A 49 14.93 1.82 -33.33
CA ALA A 49 14.98 3.22 -33.79
C ALA A 49 13.73 3.58 -34.60
N LYS A 50 13.29 2.70 -35.51
CA LYS A 50 12.06 2.90 -36.28
C LYS A 50 10.81 2.97 -35.38
N ALA A 51 10.66 2.05 -34.43
CA ALA A 51 9.52 2.05 -33.51
C ALA A 51 9.45 3.31 -32.61
N ARG A 52 10.60 3.91 -32.28
CA ARG A 52 10.65 5.20 -31.55
C ARG A 52 10.28 6.39 -32.45
N ALA A 53 10.77 6.43 -33.69
CA ALA A 53 10.36 7.46 -34.64
C ALA A 53 8.83 7.41 -34.91
N GLU A 54 8.23 6.22 -34.87
CA GLU A 54 6.79 6.02 -34.98
C GLU A 54 6.01 6.42 -33.70
N SER A 55 6.62 6.38 -32.50
CA SER A 55 5.98 6.89 -31.27
C SER A 55 6.05 8.41 -31.15
N ASP A 56 7.17 9.01 -31.55
CA ASP A 56 7.44 10.45 -31.34
C ASP A 56 6.63 11.35 -32.28
N ALA A 57 6.08 10.79 -33.36
CA ALA A 57 5.13 11.46 -34.26
C ALA A 57 3.68 11.55 -33.70
N GLY A 58 3.39 10.89 -32.58
CA GLY A 58 2.03 10.68 -32.03
C GLY A 58 1.68 11.58 -30.84
N GLY A 59 1.92 12.88 -30.92
CA GLY A 59 1.64 13.83 -29.84
C GLY A 59 0.14 14.05 -29.56
N GLY A 60 -0.47 13.22 -28.71
CA GLY A 60 -1.82 13.42 -28.22
C GLY A 60 -2.29 12.33 -27.26
N THR A 61 -3.04 12.71 -26.21
CA THR A 61 -3.67 11.78 -25.27
C THR A 61 -4.74 10.96 -25.97
N ARG A 62 -4.33 9.85 -26.61
CA ARG A 62 -5.24 8.84 -27.14
C ARG A 62 -5.95 8.18 -25.96
N ALA A 63 -7.26 8.42 -25.84
CA ALA A 63 -8.12 7.43 -25.21
C ALA A 63 -7.80 6.08 -25.87
N MET A 64 -7.52 5.06 -25.06
CA MET A 64 -7.21 3.73 -25.57
C MET A 64 -8.32 3.32 -26.55
N PRO A 65 -8.03 3.10 -27.85
CA PRO A 65 -9.04 2.64 -28.76
C PRO A 65 -9.58 1.31 -28.21
N ASN A 66 -10.89 1.12 -28.33
CA ASN A 66 -11.57 -0.11 -27.92
C ASN A 66 -11.19 -1.24 -28.90
N LEU A 67 -9.93 -1.67 -28.82
CA LEU A 67 -9.37 -2.75 -29.60
C LEU A 67 -10.07 -4.04 -29.15
N PRO A 68 -10.59 -4.85 -30.08
CA PRO A 68 -11.14 -6.14 -29.72
C PRO A 68 -10.04 -6.94 -29.01
N LEU A 69 -10.40 -7.64 -27.93
CA LEU A 69 -9.50 -8.54 -27.22
C LEU A 69 -8.87 -9.50 -28.24
N GLN A 70 -7.54 -9.54 -28.29
CA GLN A 70 -6.76 -10.46 -29.12
C GLN A 70 -6.00 -11.39 -28.19
N HIS A 71 -6.33 -12.68 -28.25
CA HIS A 71 -5.66 -13.73 -27.49
C HIS A 71 -5.41 -14.92 -28.42
N GLY A 72 -4.20 -15.49 -28.41
CA GLY A 72 -3.80 -16.60 -29.29
C GLY A 72 -4.49 -17.95 -29.01
N CYS A 73 -5.55 -17.97 -28.22
CA CYS A 73 -6.30 -19.16 -27.85
C CYS A 73 -7.79 -18.93 -28.12
N PRO A 74 -8.35 -19.50 -29.21
CA PRO A 74 -9.74 -19.26 -29.60
C PRO A 74 -10.77 -19.65 -28.53
N SER A 75 -10.50 -20.65 -27.70
CA SER A 75 -11.40 -21.04 -26.60
C SER A 75 -11.42 -20.01 -25.46
N LEU A 76 -10.29 -19.39 -25.12
CA LEU A 76 -10.25 -18.26 -24.19
C LEU A 76 -10.90 -17.00 -24.77
N LEU A 77 -10.75 -16.78 -26.08
CA LEU A 77 -11.42 -15.67 -26.78
C LEU A 77 -12.95 -15.86 -26.81
N ALA A 78 -13.42 -17.09 -27.04
CA ALA A 78 -14.83 -17.44 -27.01
C ALA A 78 -15.42 -17.48 -25.58
N ALA A 79 -14.57 -17.68 -24.57
CA ALA A 79 -14.92 -17.57 -23.15
C ALA A 79 -14.82 -16.13 -22.60
N CYS A 80 -14.38 -15.16 -23.41
CA CYS A 80 -14.53 -13.74 -23.07
C CYS A 80 -16.02 -13.40 -23.13
N GLU A 81 -16.66 -13.38 -21.97
CA GLU A 81 -18.09 -13.13 -21.82
C GLU A 81 -18.50 -11.76 -22.38
N LYS A 82 -19.83 -11.57 -22.50
CA LYS A 82 -20.41 -10.24 -22.75
C LYS A 82 -19.86 -9.23 -21.73
N PRO A 83 -19.71 -7.94 -22.10
CA PRO A 83 -19.25 -6.91 -21.17
C PRO A 83 -20.03 -6.97 -19.86
N THR A 84 -19.30 -7.02 -18.73
CA THR A 84 -19.90 -7.12 -17.40
C THR A 84 -20.92 -6.01 -17.18
N ASP A 85 -22.16 -6.37 -16.87
CA ASP A 85 -23.20 -5.39 -16.54
C ASP A 85 -22.96 -4.84 -15.14
N TRP A 86 -22.11 -3.83 -15.04
CA TRP A 86 -21.78 -3.13 -13.81
C TRP A 86 -22.99 -2.49 -13.13
N ALA A 87 -24.06 -2.16 -13.89
CA ALA A 87 -25.28 -1.61 -13.31
C ALA A 87 -26.11 -2.70 -12.62
N ALA A 88 -26.26 -3.88 -13.25
CA ALA A 88 -26.89 -5.04 -12.64
C ALA A 88 -26.09 -5.55 -11.42
N VAL A 89 -24.75 -5.63 -11.53
CA VAL A 89 -23.88 -5.99 -10.39
C VAL A 89 -24.08 -5.00 -9.24
N ARG A 90 -23.96 -3.70 -9.49
CA ARG A 90 -24.15 -2.66 -8.44
C ARG A 90 -25.55 -2.72 -7.81
N LYS A 91 -26.59 -2.98 -8.60
CA LYS A 91 -27.98 -3.12 -8.11
C LYS A 91 -28.19 -4.39 -7.29
N GLY A 92 -27.41 -5.45 -7.52
CA GLY A 92 -27.47 -6.71 -6.78
C GLY A 92 -26.68 -6.73 -5.47
N LEU A 93 -25.84 -5.71 -5.20
CA LEU A 93 -25.04 -5.64 -3.98
C LEU A 93 -25.88 -5.14 -2.79
N THR A 94 -25.96 -5.95 -1.73
CA THR A 94 -26.42 -5.53 -0.40
C THR A 94 -25.21 -5.13 0.43
N VAL A 95 -24.84 -3.85 0.38
CA VAL A 95 -23.66 -3.28 1.07
C VAL A 95 -24.02 -2.01 1.84
N ASP A 96 -23.20 -1.65 2.81
CA ASP A 96 -23.40 -0.43 3.59
C ASP A 96 -23.02 0.83 2.77
N MET A 97 -24.04 1.57 2.34
CA MET A 97 -23.90 2.81 1.58
C MET A 97 -23.71 4.06 2.47
N SER A 98 -23.62 3.93 3.80
CA SER A 98 -23.36 5.06 4.71
C SER A 98 -21.89 5.51 4.73
N VAL A 99 -20.98 4.68 4.20
CA VAL A 99 -19.57 5.04 3.98
C VAL A 99 -19.41 5.45 2.51
N PRO A 100 -19.15 6.72 2.19
CA PRO A 100 -19.05 7.18 0.81
C PRO A 100 -17.68 6.91 0.18
N GLU A 101 -17.59 7.10 -1.13
CA GLU A 101 -16.35 7.05 -1.90
C GLU A 101 -15.40 8.20 -1.50
N VAL A 102 -14.09 8.00 -1.69
CA VAL A 102 -13.06 9.02 -1.45
C VAL A 102 -12.77 9.84 -2.70
N ASP A 103 -12.31 11.07 -2.52
CA ASP A 103 -12.00 12.03 -3.59
C ASP A 103 -10.50 12.09 -3.98
N TRP A 104 -9.61 11.75 -3.04
CA TRP A 104 -8.16 11.86 -3.22
C TRP A 104 -7.49 10.69 -3.96
N CYS A 105 -8.17 9.54 -4.08
CA CYS A 105 -7.60 8.30 -4.63
C CYS A 105 -8.34 7.84 -5.89
N THR A 106 -7.95 8.37 -7.06
CA THR A 106 -8.48 7.91 -8.35
C THR A 106 -8.16 6.42 -8.57
N PRO A 107 -9.14 5.53 -8.80
CA PRO A 107 -8.88 4.10 -8.96
C PRO A 107 -8.30 3.73 -10.33
N GLY A 108 -7.70 2.53 -10.40
CA GLY A 108 -7.26 1.88 -11.63
C GLY A 108 -5.75 1.91 -11.86
N SER A 109 -5.25 0.96 -12.66
CA SER A 109 -3.80 0.75 -12.86
C SER A 109 -3.04 1.95 -13.43
N ALA A 110 -3.71 2.81 -14.22
CA ALA A 110 -3.10 4.03 -14.73
C ALA A 110 -2.79 5.03 -13.59
N ALA A 111 -3.76 5.29 -12.71
CA ALA A 111 -3.57 6.14 -11.54
C ALA A 111 -2.56 5.53 -10.54
N ALA A 112 -2.59 4.21 -10.36
CA ALA A 112 -1.65 3.50 -9.51
C ALA A 112 -0.17 3.66 -9.96
N LEU A 113 0.07 3.69 -11.27
CA LEU A 113 1.41 3.92 -11.83
C LEU A 113 1.86 5.38 -11.69
N VAL A 114 0.94 6.35 -11.77
CA VAL A 114 1.22 7.76 -11.48
C VAL A 114 1.59 7.94 -10.01
N ALA A 115 0.77 7.42 -9.08
CA ALA A 115 1.03 7.50 -7.64
C ALA A 115 2.39 6.86 -7.25
N LEU A 116 2.80 5.78 -7.93
CA LEU A 116 4.10 5.14 -7.74
C LEU A 116 5.26 6.03 -8.21
N ASP A 117 5.13 6.66 -9.37
CA ASP A 117 6.13 7.58 -9.93
C ASP A 117 6.28 8.84 -9.07
N GLU A 118 5.17 9.44 -8.63
CA GLU A 118 5.14 10.56 -7.67
C GLU A 118 5.78 10.20 -6.33
N PHE A 119 5.47 9.02 -5.77
CA PHE A 119 6.13 8.54 -4.55
C PHE A 119 7.64 8.42 -4.74
N ILE A 120 8.09 7.83 -5.85
CA ILE A 120 9.50 7.65 -6.17
C ILE A 120 10.25 9.00 -6.28
N LYS A 121 9.66 9.99 -6.95
CA LYS A 121 10.28 11.30 -7.19
C LYS A 121 10.33 12.16 -5.92
N GLU A 122 9.21 12.28 -5.22
CA GLU A 122 9.06 13.30 -4.18
C GLU A 122 9.37 12.79 -2.76
N ARG A 123 8.92 11.56 -2.46
CA ARG A 123 8.71 11.09 -1.07
C ARG A 123 9.62 9.93 -0.66
N LEU A 124 10.01 9.06 -1.58
CA LEU A 124 10.86 7.87 -1.32
C LEU A 124 12.17 8.24 -0.61
N ARG A 125 12.76 9.39 -0.93
CA ARG A 125 14.00 9.90 -0.30
C ARG A 125 13.86 10.19 1.19
N ILE A 126 12.67 10.58 1.67
CA ILE A 126 12.38 10.86 3.09
C ILE A 126 11.67 9.68 3.79
N PHE A 127 11.33 8.61 3.07
CA PHE A 127 10.50 7.51 3.58
C PHE A 127 11.09 6.90 4.87
N ALA A 128 12.36 6.50 4.86
CA ALA A 128 12.99 5.86 6.02
C ALA A 128 12.93 6.71 7.29
N GLU A 129 13.26 8.01 7.17
CA GLU A 129 13.30 8.96 8.28
C GLU A 129 11.89 9.36 8.76
N LYS A 130 10.96 9.62 7.83
CA LYS A 130 9.70 10.31 8.11
C LYS A 130 8.44 9.43 8.12
N ARG A 131 8.50 8.15 7.69
CA ARG A 131 7.33 7.23 7.69
C ARG A 131 6.60 7.04 9.03
N ASN A 132 7.23 7.43 10.14
CA ASN A 132 6.68 7.33 11.48
C ASN A 132 6.09 8.65 12.02
N ASP A 133 6.23 9.78 11.31
CA ASP A 133 5.61 11.06 11.67
C ASP A 133 4.30 11.25 10.88
N PRO A 134 3.12 11.13 11.52
CA PRO A 134 1.83 11.28 10.83
C PRO A 134 1.53 12.71 10.35
N ASN A 135 2.37 13.71 10.69
CA ASN A 135 2.29 15.06 10.14
C ASN A 135 3.03 15.22 8.81
N VAL A 136 3.87 14.24 8.41
CA VAL A 136 4.67 14.30 7.19
C VAL A 136 4.11 13.34 6.15
N HIS A 137 3.92 13.83 4.93
CA HIS A 137 3.44 13.02 3.80
C HIS A 137 4.57 12.17 3.20
N ALA A 138 5.13 11.27 3.99
CA ALA A 138 6.26 10.41 3.60
C ALA A 138 5.84 9.04 3.04
N SER A 139 4.64 8.57 3.40
CA SER A 139 4.08 7.30 2.90
C SER A 139 3.83 7.33 1.39
N SER A 140 3.78 6.16 0.74
CA SER A 140 3.57 6.05 -0.71
C SER A 140 2.11 6.19 -1.16
N ASP A 141 1.17 5.96 -0.25
CA ASP A 141 -0.28 5.85 -0.50
C ASP A 141 -0.67 4.75 -1.50
N LEU A 142 0.20 3.76 -1.71
CA LEU A 142 -0.03 2.67 -2.67
C LEU A 142 -0.93 1.54 -2.16
N SER A 143 -1.26 1.51 -0.86
CA SER A 143 -1.99 0.40 -0.25
C SER A 143 -3.39 0.13 -0.85
N PRO A 144 -4.22 1.12 -1.23
CA PRO A 144 -5.50 0.84 -1.92
C PRO A 144 -5.28 0.15 -3.28
N TYR A 145 -4.28 0.59 -4.05
CA TYR A 145 -3.98 0.02 -5.36
C TYR A 145 -3.40 -1.39 -5.27
N LEU A 146 -2.62 -1.68 -4.23
CA LEU A 146 -2.07 -3.00 -3.95
C LEU A 146 -3.18 -3.98 -3.52
N HIS A 147 -4.05 -3.55 -2.60
CA HIS A 147 -5.19 -4.32 -2.11
C HIS A 147 -6.11 -4.79 -3.25
N PHE A 148 -6.56 -3.86 -4.11
CA PHE A 148 -7.43 -4.20 -5.25
C PHE A 148 -6.68 -4.78 -6.47
N GLY A 149 -5.39 -5.15 -6.35
CA GLY A 149 -4.59 -5.70 -7.45
C GLY A 149 -4.36 -4.75 -8.64
N GLN A 150 -4.72 -3.47 -8.50
CA GLN A 150 -4.57 -2.43 -9.53
C GLN A 150 -3.09 -2.11 -9.79
N LEU A 151 -2.22 -2.35 -8.81
CA LEU A 151 -0.77 -2.35 -8.93
C LEU A 151 -0.19 -3.69 -8.48
N SER A 152 0.61 -4.34 -9.33
CA SER A 152 1.39 -5.51 -8.93
C SER A 152 2.50 -5.11 -7.94
N ALA A 153 2.55 -5.75 -6.77
CA ALA A 153 3.60 -5.53 -5.78
C ALA A 153 5.01 -5.81 -6.35
N GLN A 154 5.15 -6.86 -7.17
CA GLN A 154 6.40 -7.17 -7.87
C GLN A 154 6.79 -6.08 -8.86
N ARG A 155 5.82 -5.51 -9.61
CA ARG A 155 6.06 -4.36 -10.51
C ARG A 155 6.57 -3.16 -9.72
N MET A 156 5.89 -2.81 -8.63
CA MET A 156 6.30 -1.73 -7.72
C MET A 156 7.73 -1.92 -7.21
N ALA A 157 8.05 -3.09 -6.65
CA ALA A 157 9.39 -3.39 -6.13
C ALA A 157 10.48 -3.28 -7.21
N LEU A 158 10.21 -3.79 -8.43
CA LEU A 158 11.12 -3.67 -9.56
C LEU A 158 11.32 -2.23 -10.04
N THR A 159 10.28 -1.38 -9.98
CA THR A 159 10.38 0.04 -10.36
C THR A 159 11.16 0.83 -9.29
N VAL A 160 10.86 0.66 -8.01
CA VAL A 160 11.58 1.31 -6.90
C VAL A 160 13.05 0.89 -6.86
N LYS A 161 13.37 -0.38 -7.13
CA LYS A 161 14.77 -0.85 -7.22
C LYS A 161 15.53 -0.29 -8.43
N LYS A 162 14.83 0.25 -9.44
CA LYS A 162 15.43 0.87 -10.63
C LYS A 162 15.58 2.39 -10.52
N SER A 163 14.86 3.06 -9.63
CA SER A 163 14.84 4.52 -9.55
C SER A 163 16.08 5.12 -8.88
N GLY A 164 16.90 4.32 -8.20
CA GLY A 164 18.14 4.79 -7.58
C GLY A 164 19.09 3.67 -7.15
N GLY A 165 20.26 4.07 -6.66
CA GLY A 165 21.23 3.15 -6.06
C GLY A 165 20.82 2.66 -4.66
N LYS A 166 21.78 2.15 -3.88
CA LYS A 166 21.53 1.75 -2.48
C LYS A 166 21.20 2.99 -1.63
N SER A 167 19.92 3.25 -1.39
CA SER A 167 19.45 4.27 -0.44
C SER A 167 18.64 3.62 0.69
N GLU A 168 18.67 4.23 1.87
CA GLU A 168 17.92 3.78 3.05
C GLU A 168 16.40 3.85 2.81
N GLY A 169 15.93 4.86 2.07
CA GLY A 169 14.53 4.98 1.65
C GLY A 169 14.06 3.79 0.81
N ILE A 170 14.87 3.34 -0.18
CA ILE A 170 14.57 2.14 -0.98
C ILE A 170 14.59 0.88 -0.09
N ALA A 171 15.59 0.71 0.77
CA ALA A 171 15.69 -0.46 1.63
C ALA A 171 14.51 -0.55 2.61
N SER A 172 14.21 0.54 3.32
CA SER A 172 13.08 0.60 4.26
C SER A 172 11.73 0.47 3.55
N PHE A 173 11.58 0.97 2.32
CA PHE A 173 10.33 0.78 1.57
C PHE A 173 10.14 -0.67 1.13
N LEU A 174 11.18 -1.33 0.63
CA LEU A 174 11.11 -2.72 0.19
C LEU A 174 10.92 -3.72 1.35
N GLU A 175 11.45 -3.44 2.54
CA GLU A 175 11.13 -4.18 3.78
C GLU A 175 9.62 -4.17 4.05
N GLU A 176 9.00 -3.00 4.10
CA GLU A 176 7.55 -2.89 4.36
C GLU A 176 6.72 -3.48 3.19
N ALA A 177 7.08 -3.17 1.95
CA ALA A 177 6.27 -3.47 0.77
C ALA A 177 6.43 -4.89 0.20
N VAL A 178 7.50 -5.60 0.57
CA VAL A 178 7.75 -7.00 0.23
C VAL A 178 7.70 -7.86 1.48
N VAL A 179 8.62 -7.67 2.44
CA VAL A 179 8.77 -8.58 3.59
C VAL A 179 7.55 -8.53 4.50
N ARG A 180 7.12 -7.35 4.97
CA ARG A 180 5.94 -7.24 5.86
C ARG A 180 4.64 -7.61 5.16
N ARG A 181 4.52 -7.26 3.89
CA ARG A 181 3.35 -7.59 3.07
C ARG A 181 3.19 -9.10 2.86
N GLU A 182 4.24 -9.77 2.42
CA GLU A 182 4.20 -11.21 2.11
C GLU A 182 4.27 -12.07 3.39
N LEU A 183 4.83 -11.56 4.49
CA LEU A 183 4.67 -12.14 5.82
C LEU A 183 3.21 -12.09 6.31
N SER A 184 2.43 -11.09 5.89
CA SER A 184 1.02 -11.02 6.23
C SER A 184 0.20 -12.08 5.48
N ASP A 185 0.45 -12.24 4.18
CA ASP A 185 -0.10 -13.34 3.37
C ASP A 185 0.30 -14.71 3.97
N ASN A 186 1.56 -14.86 4.40
CA ASN A 186 2.08 -16.07 5.05
C ASN A 186 1.31 -16.42 6.34
N PHE A 187 1.10 -15.45 7.24
CA PHE A 187 0.37 -15.70 8.48
C PHE A 187 -1.07 -16.11 8.21
N VAL A 188 -1.81 -15.38 7.37
CA VAL A 188 -3.21 -15.70 7.04
C VAL A 188 -3.35 -17.04 6.32
N PHE A 189 -2.38 -17.43 5.50
CA PHE A 189 -2.37 -18.73 4.83
C PHE A 189 -2.10 -19.91 5.77
N TYR A 190 -1.18 -19.75 6.74
CA TYR A 190 -0.76 -20.84 7.63
C TYR A 190 -1.46 -20.88 9.00
N GLN A 191 -2.16 -19.82 9.40
CA GLN A 191 -2.94 -19.74 10.64
C GLN A 191 -4.43 -19.60 10.33
N PRO A 192 -5.24 -20.68 10.36
CA PRO A 192 -6.67 -20.61 10.10
C PRO A 192 -7.44 -19.66 11.02
N ASN A 193 -6.96 -19.43 12.25
CA ASN A 193 -7.58 -18.53 13.22
C ASN A 193 -6.96 -17.12 13.20
N TYR A 194 -6.56 -16.61 12.03
CA TYR A 194 -5.83 -15.34 11.92
C TYR A 194 -6.60 -14.11 12.42
N ASP A 195 -7.93 -14.20 12.47
CA ASP A 195 -8.87 -13.16 12.90
C ASP A 195 -9.36 -13.35 14.36
N SER A 196 -8.80 -14.32 15.09
CA SER A 196 -9.17 -14.68 16.46
C SER A 196 -7.93 -14.78 17.38
N LEU A 197 -8.14 -14.63 18.70
CA LEU A 197 -7.08 -14.85 19.71
C LEU A 197 -6.52 -16.29 19.69
N ASP A 198 -7.25 -17.26 19.15
CA ASP A 198 -6.79 -18.64 18.99
C ASP A 198 -5.65 -18.74 17.96
N GLY A 199 -5.46 -17.71 17.13
CA GLY A 199 -4.31 -17.53 16.25
C GLY A 199 -3.07 -16.94 16.93
N ALA A 200 -3.19 -16.42 18.16
CA ALA A 200 -2.06 -15.83 18.89
C ALA A 200 -1.03 -16.89 19.31
N ALA A 201 0.26 -16.52 19.29
CA ALA A 201 1.33 -17.35 19.84
C ALA A 201 1.10 -17.59 21.35
N GLY A 202 1.49 -18.77 21.85
CA GLY A 202 1.24 -19.18 23.24
C GLY A 202 1.61 -18.11 24.28
N TRP A 203 2.85 -17.59 24.22
CA TRP A 203 3.33 -16.54 25.13
C TRP A 203 2.41 -15.31 25.23
N ALA A 204 1.77 -14.93 24.11
CA ALA A 204 0.90 -13.78 24.04
C ALA A 204 -0.51 -14.12 24.52
N ARG A 205 -1.02 -15.29 24.14
CA ARG A 205 -2.31 -15.83 24.57
C ARG A 205 -2.35 -15.98 26.10
N ASP A 206 -1.37 -16.67 26.67
CA ASP A 206 -1.26 -16.92 28.10
C ASP A 206 -1.18 -15.60 28.90
N SER A 207 -0.45 -14.62 28.37
CA SER A 207 -0.30 -13.30 29.00
C SER A 207 -1.57 -12.45 28.89
N LEU A 208 -2.28 -12.49 27.75
CA LEU A 208 -3.57 -11.83 27.59
C LEU A 208 -4.67 -12.47 28.44
N GLU A 209 -4.64 -13.80 28.62
CA GLU A 209 -5.57 -14.54 29.47
C GLU A 209 -5.34 -14.22 30.96
N LEU A 210 -4.08 -14.21 31.41
CA LEU A 210 -3.71 -13.82 32.78
C LEU A 210 -4.27 -12.44 33.16
N HIS A 211 -4.17 -11.48 32.23
CA HIS A 211 -4.64 -10.11 32.41
C HIS A 211 -6.10 -9.87 31.96
N ALA A 212 -6.82 -10.91 31.55
CA ALA A 212 -8.18 -10.78 31.01
C ALA A 212 -9.19 -10.20 32.03
N LYS A 213 -8.92 -10.32 33.34
CA LYS A 213 -9.78 -9.85 34.44
C LYS A 213 -9.34 -8.53 35.07
N ASP A 214 -8.28 -7.90 34.57
CA ASP A 214 -7.77 -6.64 35.11
C ASP A 214 -8.83 -5.52 35.05
N LYS A 215 -8.80 -4.60 36.00
CA LYS A 215 -9.68 -3.43 35.97
C LYS A 215 -9.21 -2.47 34.85
N ARG A 216 -10.07 -2.22 33.87
CA ARG A 216 -9.86 -1.19 32.84
C ARG A 216 -10.28 0.17 33.39
N GLU A 217 -9.49 1.20 33.10
CA GLU A 217 -9.81 2.60 33.48
C GLU A 217 -10.98 3.15 32.66
N HIS A 218 -11.02 2.80 31.37
CA HIS A 218 -12.10 3.13 30.44
C HIS A 218 -12.56 1.88 29.69
N VAL A 219 -13.84 1.78 29.42
CA VAL A 219 -14.41 0.76 28.52
C VAL A 219 -15.39 1.46 27.59
N TYR A 220 -15.12 1.45 26.29
CA TYR A 220 -15.98 2.07 25.28
C TYR A 220 -16.87 1.04 24.58
N THR A 221 -18.03 1.46 24.10
CA THR A 221 -18.83 0.68 23.15
C THR A 221 -18.22 0.74 21.75
N LEU A 222 -18.62 -0.17 20.85
CA LEU A 222 -18.24 -0.09 19.44
C LEU A 222 -18.67 1.26 18.83
N GLU A 223 -19.88 1.74 19.14
CA GLU A 223 -20.40 3.02 18.65
C GLU A 223 -19.57 4.23 19.12
N GLN A 224 -19.10 4.24 20.37
CA GLN A 224 -18.22 5.31 20.89
C GLN A 224 -16.85 5.31 20.22
N LEU A 225 -16.30 4.12 19.96
CA LEU A 225 -15.05 3.97 19.20
C LEU A 225 -15.26 4.45 17.76
N ASP A 226 -16.29 3.95 17.08
CA ASP A 226 -16.66 4.28 15.71
C ASP A 226 -16.78 5.81 15.48
N LYS A 227 -17.58 6.47 16.34
CA LYS A 227 -17.84 7.91 16.27
C LYS A 227 -16.71 8.79 16.80
N ALA A 228 -15.56 8.22 17.16
CA ALA A 228 -14.42 8.93 17.75
C ALA A 228 -14.82 9.77 18.98
N GLN A 229 -15.40 9.09 19.98
CA GLN A 229 -15.95 9.64 21.23
C GLN A 229 -15.23 9.08 22.48
N THR A 230 -13.91 8.93 22.42
CA THR A 230 -13.08 8.57 23.58
C THR A 230 -12.62 9.82 24.34
N HIS A 231 -12.01 9.65 25.51
CA HIS A 231 -11.38 10.74 26.27
C HIS A 231 -10.11 11.31 25.60
N GLU A 232 -9.51 10.58 24.65
CA GLU A 232 -8.19 10.90 24.10
C GLU A 232 -8.30 11.52 22.70
N ASP A 233 -7.86 12.77 22.56
CA ASP A 233 -7.94 13.54 21.32
C ASP A 233 -7.10 12.93 20.18
N LEU A 234 -5.91 12.42 20.46
CA LEU A 234 -5.04 11.74 19.48
C LEU A 234 -5.69 10.48 18.91
N TRP A 235 -6.33 9.65 19.75
CA TRP A 235 -7.03 8.46 19.27
C TRP A 235 -8.26 8.84 18.43
N ASN A 236 -9.04 9.82 18.91
CA ASN A 236 -10.20 10.34 18.18
C ASN A 236 -9.80 10.92 16.82
N ALA A 237 -8.67 11.63 16.74
CA ALA A 237 -8.10 12.17 15.51
C ALA A 237 -7.66 11.05 14.53
N ALA A 238 -7.08 9.95 15.03
CA ALA A 238 -6.72 8.80 14.20
C ALA A 238 -7.95 8.09 13.61
N GLN A 239 -8.98 7.84 14.43
CA GLN A 239 -10.26 7.30 13.96
C GLN A 239 -10.89 8.22 12.90
N ARG A 240 -10.94 9.54 13.16
CA ARG A 240 -11.48 10.53 12.22
C ARG A 240 -10.70 10.57 10.90
N GLN A 241 -9.37 10.46 10.93
CA GLN A 241 -8.57 10.32 9.70
C GLN A 241 -9.03 9.10 8.89
N MET A 242 -9.22 7.94 9.52
CA MET A 242 -9.64 6.72 8.84
C MET A 242 -11.01 6.89 8.17
N VAL A 243 -12.00 7.40 8.89
CA VAL A 243 -13.36 7.61 8.35
C VAL A 243 -13.39 8.68 7.25
N ALA A 244 -12.57 9.74 7.36
CA ALA A 244 -12.55 10.85 6.40
C ALA A 244 -11.83 10.53 5.08
N THR A 245 -10.81 9.67 5.12
CA THR A 245 -9.91 9.44 3.98
C THR A 245 -9.89 7.99 3.50
N GLY A 246 -10.56 7.08 4.20
CA GLY A 246 -10.40 5.65 4.01
C GLY A 246 -8.97 5.14 4.23
N LYS A 247 -8.09 5.92 4.89
CA LYS A 247 -6.68 5.57 5.09
C LYS A 247 -6.05 6.23 6.32
N MET A 248 -6.03 5.51 7.44
CA MET A 248 -5.26 5.93 8.61
C MET A 248 -3.75 5.80 8.39
N HIS A 249 -2.97 6.76 8.89
CA HIS A 249 -1.50 6.71 8.86
C HIS A 249 -0.96 5.47 9.58
N GLY A 250 0.06 4.80 9.00
CA GLY A 250 0.55 3.50 9.51
C GLY A 250 0.99 3.52 10.97
N PHE A 251 1.73 4.56 11.39
CA PHE A 251 2.08 4.74 12.80
C PHE A 251 0.84 4.85 13.72
N MET A 252 -0.22 5.51 13.24
CA MET A 252 -1.44 5.69 14.02
C MET A 252 -2.29 4.43 14.06
N ARG A 253 -2.27 3.54 13.05
CA ARG A 253 -2.92 2.21 13.13
C ARG A 253 -2.40 1.39 14.31
N MET A 254 -1.07 1.36 14.49
CA MET A 254 -0.42 0.69 15.63
C MET A 254 -0.92 1.25 16.98
N TYR A 255 -0.99 2.58 17.10
CA TYR A 255 -1.47 3.26 18.30
C TYR A 255 -2.95 2.97 18.57
N TRP A 256 -3.77 3.15 17.54
CA TRP A 256 -5.21 3.02 17.56
C TRP A 256 -5.68 1.63 18.00
N ALA A 257 -5.11 0.56 17.41
CA ALA A 257 -5.47 -0.81 17.76
C ALA A 257 -5.03 -1.19 19.19
N LYS A 258 -3.87 -0.69 19.65
CA LYS A 258 -3.41 -0.90 21.04
C LYS A 258 -4.31 -0.20 22.06
N LYS A 259 -4.87 0.95 21.73
CA LYS A 259 -5.87 1.62 22.56
C LYS A 259 -7.24 0.93 22.56
N ILE A 260 -7.64 0.28 21.45
CA ILE A 260 -8.82 -0.59 21.44
C ILE A 260 -8.64 -1.78 22.40
N LEU A 261 -7.43 -2.36 22.52
CA LEU A 261 -7.12 -3.36 23.57
C LEU A 261 -7.23 -2.77 24.98
N GLU A 262 -6.67 -1.59 25.23
CA GLU A 262 -6.73 -0.92 26.54
C GLU A 262 -8.16 -0.61 27.00
N TRP A 263 -9.06 -0.26 26.06
CA TRP A 263 -10.40 0.26 26.34
C TRP A 263 -11.57 -0.65 25.92
N SER A 264 -11.31 -1.95 25.76
CA SER A 264 -12.34 -2.97 25.52
C SER A 264 -12.52 -3.89 26.72
N PRO A 265 -13.70 -4.52 26.90
CA PRO A 265 -13.97 -5.38 28.05
C PRO A 265 -13.11 -6.65 28.07
N SER A 266 -12.62 -7.10 26.92
CA SER A 266 -11.69 -8.22 26.78
C SER A 266 -10.79 -8.03 25.54
N PRO A 267 -9.64 -8.73 25.45
CA PRO A 267 -8.81 -8.73 24.24
C PRO A 267 -9.53 -9.31 23.02
N ALA A 268 -10.48 -10.24 23.22
CA ALA A 268 -11.26 -10.83 22.12
C ALA A 268 -12.24 -9.82 21.52
N GLU A 269 -12.91 -9.02 22.37
CA GLU A 269 -13.76 -7.92 21.91
C GLU A 269 -12.92 -6.80 21.29
N ALA A 270 -11.73 -6.52 21.81
CA ALA A 270 -10.80 -5.59 21.19
C ALA A 270 -10.45 -6.00 19.75
N HIS A 271 -10.13 -7.28 19.54
CA HIS A 271 -9.77 -7.83 18.24
C HIS A 271 -10.89 -7.66 17.22
N LYS A 272 -12.10 -8.12 17.56
CA LYS A 272 -13.29 -8.00 16.70
C LYS A 272 -13.61 -6.55 16.33
N ARG A 273 -13.54 -5.63 17.30
CA ARG A 273 -13.83 -4.21 17.09
C ARG A 273 -12.79 -3.53 16.20
N ALA A 274 -11.50 -3.86 16.39
CA ALA A 274 -10.44 -3.36 15.54
C ALA A 274 -10.58 -3.87 14.10
N ILE A 275 -10.90 -5.16 13.90
CA ILE A 275 -11.17 -5.72 12.56
C ILE A 275 -12.36 -5.02 11.92
N TYR A 276 -13.51 -4.96 12.61
CA TYR A 276 -14.72 -4.32 12.10
C TYR A 276 -14.47 -2.88 11.63
N LEU A 277 -13.81 -2.05 12.44
CA LEU A 277 -13.56 -0.65 12.10
C LEU A 277 -12.52 -0.50 10.98
N ASN A 278 -11.49 -1.35 10.93
CA ASN A 278 -10.52 -1.36 9.83
C ASN A 278 -11.20 -1.72 8.51
N ASP A 279 -11.98 -2.80 8.49
CA ASP A 279 -12.59 -3.39 7.30
C ASP A 279 -13.80 -2.59 6.79
N ARG A 280 -14.43 -1.81 7.68
CA ARG A 280 -15.52 -0.87 7.36
C ARG A 280 -15.04 0.37 6.64
N TYR A 281 -13.91 0.95 7.05
CA TYR A 281 -13.48 2.27 6.58
C TYR A 281 -12.23 2.25 5.70
N SER A 282 -11.29 1.33 5.91
CA SER A 282 -10.04 1.36 5.17
C SER A 282 -10.20 0.83 3.74
N LEU A 283 -9.74 1.60 2.76
CA LEU A 283 -9.65 1.18 1.35
C LEU A 283 -8.68 0.01 1.14
N ASP A 284 -7.79 -0.21 2.12
CA ASP A 284 -6.84 -1.33 2.22
C ASP A 284 -7.19 -2.28 3.39
N GLY A 285 -8.46 -2.28 3.84
CA GLY A 285 -9.02 -3.24 4.81
C GLY A 285 -9.63 -4.48 4.14
N ARG A 286 -10.02 -5.47 4.94
CA ARG A 286 -10.39 -6.84 4.49
C ARG A 286 -9.23 -7.52 3.75
N ASP A 287 -8.04 -7.35 4.32
CA ASP A 287 -6.76 -7.64 3.71
C ASP A 287 -5.85 -8.36 4.73
N PRO A 288 -4.98 -9.31 4.31
CA PRO A 288 -4.03 -9.95 5.21
C PRO A 288 -3.20 -8.96 6.04
N ASN A 289 -2.81 -7.82 5.46
CA ASN A 289 -2.09 -6.76 6.16
C ASN A 289 -2.94 -6.08 7.26
N GLY A 290 -4.26 -6.01 7.08
CA GLY A 290 -5.20 -5.53 8.08
C GLY A 290 -5.26 -6.48 9.28
N TYR A 291 -5.54 -7.76 9.03
CA TYR A 291 -5.61 -8.79 10.08
C TYR A 291 -4.28 -8.91 10.85
N VAL A 292 -3.15 -8.95 10.13
CA VAL A 292 -1.82 -9.08 10.74
C VAL A 292 -1.35 -7.80 11.42
N GLY A 293 -1.73 -6.62 10.91
CA GLY A 293 -1.46 -5.34 11.59
C GLY A 293 -2.20 -5.23 12.93
N ILE A 294 -3.45 -5.70 12.98
CA ILE A 294 -4.26 -5.78 14.21
C ILE A 294 -3.72 -6.88 15.13
N GLY A 295 -3.36 -8.05 14.60
CA GLY A 295 -2.73 -9.14 15.33
C GLY A 295 -1.38 -8.74 15.94
N TRP A 296 -0.54 -8.00 15.22
CA TRP A 296 0.69 -7.41 15.78
C TRP A 296 0.37 -6.44 16.94
N ALA A 297 -0.67 -5.63 16.78
CA ALA A 297 -1.05 -4.64 17.77
C ALA A 297 -1.64 -5.25 19.05
N ILE A 298 -2.48 -6.27 18.93
CA ILE A 298 -3.30 -6.82 20.01
C ILE A 298 -2.78 -8.19 20.49
N MET A 299 -2.35 -9.07 19.58
CA MET A 299 -1.90 -10.44 19.84
C MET A 299 -0.38 -10.60 19.85
N GLY A 300 0.39 -9.55 19.55
CA GLY A 300 1.86 -9.63 19.44
C GLY A 300 2.35 -10.47 18.26
N THR A 301 1.53 -10.70 17.24
CA THR A 301 1.92 -11.44 16.03
C THR A 301 3.13 -10.80 15.37
N HIS A 302 4.19 -11.58 15.14
CA HIS A 302 5.51 -11.11 14.65
C HIS A 302 6.18 -10.02 15.51
N ASP A 303 5.83 -9.92 16.80
CA ASP A 303 6.55 -9.15 17.82
C ASP A 303 7.11 -10.10 18.89
N MET A 304 7.92 -9.54 19.79
CA MET A 304 8.42 -10.20 21.00
C MET A 304 7.60 -9.78 22.23
N GLY A 305 7.75 -10.52 23.33
CA GLY A 305 7.22 -10.12 24.63
C GLY A 305 7.96 -8.90 25.21
N TRP A 306 7.20 -7.99 25.83
CA TRP A 306 7.69 -6.77 26.48
C TRP A 306 7.48 -6.84 27.99
N THR A 307 7.94 -5.82 28.72
CA THR A 307 7.68 -5.65 30.16
C THR A 307 6.20 -5.80 30.46
N GLU A 308 5.87 -6.68 31.41
CA GLU A 308 4.50 -7.02 31.78
C GLU A 308 3.77 -5.83 32.42
N ARG A 309 2.51 -5.62 32.04
CA ARG A 309 1.66 -4.51 32.51
C ARG A 309 0.22 -5.00 32.66
N ALA A 310 -0.53 -4.35 33.54
CA ALA A 310 -1.98 -4.57 33.61
C ALA A 310 -2.64 -4.36 32.23
N ILE A 311 -3.71 -5.12 31.94
CA ILE A 311 -4.50 -5.18 30.70
C ILE A 311 -3.74 -5.71 29.49
N PHE A 312 -2.52 -5.25 29.24
CA PHE A 312 -1.70 -5.64 28.08
C PHE A 312 -0.92 -6.94 28.28
N GLY A 313 -0.68 -7.36 29.54
CA GLY A 313 0.34 -8.35 29.84
C GLY A 313 1.68 -7.97 29.22
N LYS A 314 2.26 -8.88 28.46
CA LYS A 314 3.54 -8.72 27.74
C LYS A 314 3.40 -8.15 26.32
N ILE A 315 2.19 -7.75 25.89
CA ILE A 315 2.00 -7.10 24.57
C ILE A 315 2.66 -5.71 24.57
N ARG A 316 3.34 -5.36 23.47
CA ARG A 316 4.02 -4.05 23.33
C ARG A 316 3.05 -2.90 23.61
N PHE A 317 3.34 -2.10 24.64
CA PHE A 317 2.54 -0.93 25.01
C PHE A 317 2.89 0.31 24.18
N MET A 318 1.88 1.15 23.87
CA MET A 318 2.05 2.48 23.29
C MET A 318 1.12 3.46 24.00
N ASN A 319 1.61 4.65 24.35
CA ASN A 319 0.83 5.67 25.04
C ASN A 319 1.04 7.08 24.48
N TYR A 320 0.12 7.97 24.82
CA TYR A 320 0.07 9.36 24.40
C TYR A 320 1.41 10.10 24.59
N ASN A 321 1.99 10.01 25.79
CA ASN A 321 3.29 10.62 26.10
C ASN A 321 4.45 10.02 25.28
N GLY A 322 4.34 8.75 24.84
CA GLY A 322 5.26 8.13 23.88
C GLY A 322 5.14 8.68 22.47
N CYS A 323 3.92 8.99 22.01
CA CYS A 323 3.68 9.69 20.75
C CYS A 323 4.18 11.14 20.80
N LYS A 324 3.97 11.84 21.92
CA LYS A 324 4.40 13.24 22.14
C LYS A 324 5.91 13.45 22.00
N ARG A 325 6.72 12.40 22.23
CA ARG A 325 8.18 12.41 22.04
C ARG A 325 8.62 12.08 20.60
N LYS A 326 7.70 11.67 19.72
CA LYS A 326 7.98 11.23 18.35
C LYS A 326 7.49 12.20 17.29
N PHE A 327 6.37 12.89 17.52
CA PHE A 327 5.81 13.87 16.59
C PHE A 327 4.95 14.90 17.33
N ASP A 328 4.60 15.98 16.62
CA ASP A 328 3.68 17.00 17.10
C ASP A 328 2.24 16.47 17.10
N ILE A 329 1.74 16.09 18.29
CA ILE A 329 0.35 15.68 18.48
C ILE A 329 -0.62 16.83 18.23
N ALA A 330 -0.30 18.06 18.66
CA ALA A 330 -1.22 19.19 18.54
C ALA A 330 -1.48 19.53 17.07
N ARG A 331 -0.47 19.44 16.21
CA ARG A 331 -0.63 19.57 14.75
C ARG A 331 -1.48 18.46 14.15
N TYR A 332 -1.31 17.21 14.56
CA TYR A 332 -2.09 16.09 14.06
C TYR A 332 -3.57 16.16 14.52
N VAL A 333 -3.80 16.51 15.78
CA VAL A 333 -5.15 16.73 16.36
C VAL A 333 -5.80 17.98 15.77
N ALA A 334 -5.07 19.05 15.48
CA ALA A 334 -5.62 20.21 14.77
C ALA A 334 -6.10 19.83 13.35
N LYS A 335 -5.39 18.91 12.66
CA LYS A 335 -5.76 18.45 11.31
C LYS A 335 -6.96 17.50 11.29
N TRP A 336 -7.08 16.59 12.26
CA TRP A 336 -8.08 15.50 12.20
C TRP A 336 -9.06 15.43 13.39
N GLY A 337 -8.86 16.22 14.45
CA GLY A 337 -9.61 16.16 15.71
C GLY A 337 -10.83 17.09 15.80
N ALA A 338 -11.18 17.81 14.73
CA ALA A 338 -12.31 18.74 14.74
C ALA A 338 -13.64 18.03 15.09
N LYS A 339 -14.45 18.69 15.92
CA LYS A 339 -15.78 18.20 16.33
C LYS A 339 -16.80 18.48 15.24
N GLY A 340 -17.48 17.43 14.79
CA GLY A 340 -18.53 17.48 13.76
C GLY A 340 -18.76 16.08 13.16
N PRO A 341 -19.73 15.94 12.24
CA PRO A 341 -19.72 14.82 11.30
C PRO A 341 -18.42 14.85 10.49
N VAL A 342 -18.03 13.69 9.97
CA VAL A 342 -16.87 13.61 9.09
C VAL A 342 -17.17 14.38 7.81
N VAL A 343 -16.48 15.50 7.61
CA VAL A 343 -16.60 16.32 6.41
C VAL A 343 -15.72 15.68 5.33
N PHE A 344 -16.37 14.97 4.41
CA PHE A 344 -15.73 14.56 3.16
C PHE A 344 -15.27 15.81 2.41
N PRO A 345 -14.02 15.86 1.91
CA PRO A 345 -13.57 17.04 1.20
C PRO A 345 -14.42 17.23 -0.06
N SER A 346 -14.92 18.44 -0.29
CA SER A 346 -15.62 18.77 -1.53
C SER A 346 -14.61 18.93 -2.65
N SER A 347 -14.89 18.38 -3.83
CA SER A 347 -14.05 18.43 -5.04
C SER A 347 -13.87 19.82 -5.68
N SER A 348 -14.04 20.90 -4.92
CA SER A 348 -14.05 22.29 -5.39
C SER A 348 -13.30 23.26 -4.46
N SER A 349 -12.01 23.01 -4.20
CA SER A 349 -11.04 24.05 -3.82
C SER A 349 -9.66 23.80 -4.43
N LYS A 350 -9.42 24.39 -5.61
CA LYS A 350 -8.05 24.71 -6.07
C LYS A 350 -7.66 26.07 -5.49
N LYS A 351 -6.39 26.19 -5.08
CA LYS A 351 -5.75 27.37 -4.43
C LYS A 351 -6.24 27.66 -3.01
N GLU A 352 -5.57 28.45 -2.17
CA GLU A 352 -4.17 28.97 -2.13
C GLU A 352 -3.49 28.31 -0.88
N ASP A 353 -2.18 28.30 -0.60
CA ASP A 353 -0.96 29.00 -1.07
C ASP A 353 0.28 28.06 -0.89
N ASP A 354 1.45 28.40 -1.44
CA ASP A 354 2.74 28.12 -0.78
C ASP A 354 3.79 29.21 -1.16
N ASN A 355 4.48 29.74 -0.17
CA ASN A 355 5.08 31.08 -0.22
C ASN A 355 6.36 31.16 -1.08
N ALA A 356 6.42 32.12 -2.01
CA ALA A 356 7.68 32.48 -2.68
C ALA A 356 8.58 33.32 -1.75
N PRO A 357 9.91 33.06 -1.69
CA PRO A 357 10.79 33.79 -0.77
C PRO A 357 10.97 35.25 -1.21
N ALA A 358 10.72 36.18 -0.26
CA ALA A 358 10.80 37.61 -0.51
C ALA A 358 12.21 38.09 -0.91
N ALA A 359 12.26 38.97 -1.91
CA ALA A 359 13.50 39.58 -2.40
C ALA A 359 14.18 40.43 -1.32
N LYS A 360 15.48 40.17 -1.08
CA LYS A 360 16.33 41.08 -0.29
C LYS A 360 16.57 42.36 -1.08
N LYS A 361 16.04 43.49 -0.59
CA LYS A 361 16.51 44.82 -1.01
C LYS A 361 17.95 45.01 -0.52
N GLN A 362 18.90 45.09 -1.44
CA GLN A 362 20.18 45.73 -1.15
C GLN A 362 19.98 47.25 -1.03
N LYS A 363 20.63 47.84 -0.05
CA LYS A 363 20.86 49.28 0.10
C LYS A 363 22.36 49.44 0.34
N GLN A 364 22.93 50.47 -0.29
CA GLN A 364 24.37 50.68 -0.51
C GLN A 364 24.95 49.73 -1.56
#